data_AF-A0A8X6VDI4-F1
#
_entry.id   AF-A0A8X6VDI4-F1
#
_cell.length_a   1.000
_cell.length_b   1.000
_cell.length_c   1.000
_cell.angle_alpha   90.00
_cell.angle_beta   90.00
_cell.angle_gamma   90.00
#
_symmetry.space_group_name_H-M   'P 1'
#
loop_
_entity.id
_entity.type
_entity.pdbx_description
1 polymer ?
#
loop_
_entity_poly.entity_id
_entity_poly.type
_entity_poly.pdbx_seq_one_letter_code
_entity_poly.pdbx_strand_id
1 'polypeptide(L)'
;MKWLDDINMDKVTKRSMLSTVHKVFDPFGFISPEMLCPKIILQKAWKLGTSWDEELTELRKEFVQWFQEIKYLSDIQIFRYIQMSHEASSSCAIHTFADGTAKSQVALLRGATIPRMELPAVMIGARLTNSVVKALGWRKVTTYYWSDSTTVLAWVERRKLVCLH
;
A
#
# COMPACT_ATOMS: atom_id res chain seq x y z
N MET A 1 1.59 14.67 1.51
CA MET A 1 1.14 14.38 0.13
C MET A 1 1.52 15.53 -0.80
N LYS A 2 2.68 15.47 -1.48
CA LYS A 2 3.24 16.62 -2.22
C LYS A 2 2.40 17.09 -3.42
N TRP A 3 1.56 16.22 -3.98
CA TRP A 3 0.73 16.51 -5.15
C TRP A 3 -0.49 17.40 -4.85
N LEU A 4 -0.81 17.66 -3.57
CA LEU A 4 -1.98 18.45 -3.18
C LEU A 4 -1.87 19.92 -3.59
N ASP A 5 -0.67 20.44 -3.73
CA ASP A 5 -0.43 21.85 -4.10
C ASP A 5 -0.53 22.06 -5.61
N ASP A 6 -0.39 20.99 -6.41
CA ASP A 6 -0.41 21.04 -7.87
C ASP A 6 -1.83 20.99 -8.46
N ILE A 7 -2.86 20.77 -7.64
CA ILE A 7 -4.23 20.63 -8.15
C ILE A 7 -4.99 21.95 -8.05
N ASN A 8 -5.41 22.45 -9.20
CA ASN A 8 -6.33 23.58 -9.30
C ASN A 8 -7.75 23.17 -8.86
N MET A 9 -8.29 23.89 -7.86
CA MET A 9 -9.64 23.72 -7.30
C MET A 9 -10.60 24.87 -7.67
N ASP A 10 -10.21 25.78 -8.56
CA ASP A 10 -11.05 26.86 -9.07
C ASP A 10 -12.22 26.27 -9.85
N LYS A 11 -11.92 25.32 -10.76
CA LYS A 11 -12.91 24.59 -11.55
C LYS A 11 -12.95 23.10 -11.17
N VAL A 12 -14.08 22.65 -10.65
CA VAL A 12 -14.30 21.25 -10.26
C VAL A 12 -15.20 20.56 -11.28
N THR A 13 -14.72 19.45 -11.87
CA THR A 13 -15.46 18.62 -12.83
C THR A 13 -15.46 17.17 -12.36
N LYS A 14 -16.32 16.30 -12.91
CA LYS A 14 -16.32 14.86 -12.57
C LYS A 14 -14.95 14.23 -12.80
N ARG A 15 -14.29 14.62 -13.89
CA ARG A 15 -12.94 14.13 -14.24
C ARG A 15 -11.92 14.57 -13.20
N SER A 16 -11.90 15.85 -12.82
CA SER A 16 -10.93 16.35 -11.85
C SER A 16 -11.16 15.76 -10.47
N MET A 17 -12.43 15.63 -10.04
CA MET A 17 -12.79 14.96 -8.78
C MET A 17 -12.29 13.52 -8.77
N LEU A 18 -12.65 12.72 -9.77
CA LEU A 18 -12.27 11.31 -9.82
C LEU A 18 -10.75 11.13 -9.81
N SER A 19 -10.05 11.92 -10.63
CA SER A 19 -8.58 11.92 -10.68
C SER A 19 -7.98 12.24 -9.32
N THR A 20 -8.50 13.26 -8.63
CA THR A 20 -8.02 13.69 -7.30
C THR A 20 -8.25 12.62 -6.25
N VAL A 21 -9.45 12.03 -6.20
CA VAL A 21 -9.81 10.98 -5.23
C VAL A 21 -8.95 9.74 -5.42
N HIS A 22 -8.67 9.34 -6.67
CA HIS A 22 -7.86 8.17 -6.97
C HIS A 22 -6.35 8.37 -6.77
N LYS A 23 -5.87 9.61 -6.64
CA LYS A 23 -4.47 9.89 -6.25
C LYS A 23 -4.19 9.57 -4.78
N VAL A 24 -5.22 9.50 -3.95
CA VAL A 24 -5.08 9.15 -2.55
C VAL A 24 -4.89 7.63 -2.43
N PHE A 25 -3.66 7.22 -2.11
CA PHE A 25 -3.29 5.82 -1.94
C PHE A 25 -3.19 5.46 -0.46
N ASP A 26 -3.98 4.46 -0.04
CA ASP A 26 -4.03 3.96 1.33
C ASP A 26 -3.85 2.44 1.39
N PRO A 27 -2.60 1.95 1.43
CA PRO A 27 -2.34 0.51 1.43
C PRO A 27 -2.75 -0.18 2.74
N PHE A 28 -2.98 0.58 3.82
CA PHE A 28 -3.27 0.03 5.16
C PHE A 28 -4.71 0.27 5.61
N GLY A 29 -5.50 1.05 4.86
CA GLY A 29 -6.89 1.36 5.19
C GLY A 29 -7.07 2.40 6.30
N PHE A 30 -6.00 3.07 6.75
CA PHE A 30 -6.06 4.00 7.87
C PHE A 30 -6.87 5.26 7.56
N ILE A 31 -6.96 5.66 6.29
CA ILE A 31 -7.69 6.84 5.84
C ILE A 31 -8.99 6.47 5.12
N SER A 32 -9.38 5.19 5.16
CA SER A 32 -10.64 4.70 4.56
C SER A 32 -11.89 5.48 4.99
N PRO A 33 -12.06 5.89 6.28
CA PRO A 33 -13.21 6.71 6.68
C PRO A 33 -13.22 8.06 5.96
N GLU A 34 -12.07 8.72 5.86
CA GLU A 34 -11.90 10.02 5.20
C GLU A 34 -12.11 9.94 3.68
N MET A 35 -11.83 8.76 3.11
CA MET A 35 -12.06 8.46 1.69
C MET A 35 -13.51 8.08 1.36
N LEU A 36 -14.41 8.01 2.35
CA LEU A 36 -15.83 7.73 2.11
C LEU A 36 -16.56 8.97 1.60
N CYS A 37 -16.36 10.13 2.23
CA CYS A 37 -16.91 11.42 1.85
C CYS A 37 -16.77 11.72 0.34
N PRO A 38 -15.56 11.72 -0.25
CA PRO A 38 -15.38 12.05 -1.66
C PRO A 38 -16.06 11.05 -2.59
N LYS A 39 -16.18 9.77 -2.18
CA LYS A 39 -16.90 8.75 -2.95
C LYS A 39 -18.41 9.02 -2.98
N ILE A 40 -18.98 9.48 -1.87
CA ILE A 40 -20.39 9.89 -1.82
C ILE A 40 -20.61 11.11 -2.71
N ILE A 41 -19.71 12.11 -2.67
CA ILE A 41 -19.80 13.30 -3.53
C ILE A 41 -19.70 12.91 -5.01
N LEU A 42 -18.79 11.99 -5.37
CA LEU A 42 -18.70 11.43 -6.73
C LEU A 42 -20.00 10.73 -7.16
N GLN A 43 -20.64 9.97 -6.27
CA GLN A 43 -21.93 9.35 -6.55
C GLN A 43 -23.03 10.39 -6.78
N LYS A 44 -23.08 11.48 -5.99
CA LYS A 44 -23.99 12.60 -6.23
C LYS A 44 -23.73 13.21 -7.61
N ALA A 45 -22.46 13.43 -7.96
CA ALA A 45 -22.07 13.99 -9.25
C ALA A 45 -22.52 13.11 -10.43
N TRP A 46 -22.45 11.79 -10.32
CA TRP A 46 -22.95 10.88 -11.36
C TRP A 46 -24.46 10.99 -11.57
N LYS A 47 -25.24 11.21 -10.50
CA LYS A 47 -26.70 11.36 -10.58
C LYS A 47 -27.15 12.66 -11.25
N LEU A 48 -26.31 13.68 -11.32
CA LEU A 48 -26.62 14.97 -11.96
C LEU A 48 -26.71 14.88 -13.50
N GLY A 49 -26.27 13.79 -14.14
CA GLY A 49 -26.37 13.62 -15.59
C GLY A 49 -25.46 14.54 -16.44
N THR A 50 -24.67 15.42 -15.81
CA THR A 50 -23.73 16.34 -16.48
C THR A 50 -22.56 15.64 -17.18
N SER A 51 -21.88 16.35 -18.09
CA SER A 51 -20.69 15.82 -18.78
C SER A 51 -19.48 15.69 -17.85
N TRP A 52 -18.45 14.93 -18.27
CA TRP A 52 -17.23 14.70 -17.49
C TRP A 52 -16.41 15.96 -17.23
N ASP A 53 -16.45 16.90 -18.17
CA ASP A 53 -15.65 18.13 -18.20
C ASP A 53 -16.50 19.39 -17.91
N GLU A 54 -17.77 19.18 -17.56
CA GLU A 54 -18.70 20.22 -17.12
C GLU A 54 -18.45 20.60 -15.66
N GLU A 55 -18.61 21.88 -15.35
CA GLU A 55 -18.34 22.43 -14.02
C GLU A 55 -19.48 22.10 -13.04
N LEU A 56 -19.11 21.60 -11.86
CA LEU A 56 -20.04 21.18 -10.83
C LEU A 56 -20.15 22.22 -9.71
N THR A 57 -20.97 23.25 -9.91
CA THR A 57 -21.12 24.35 -8.94
C THR A 57 -21.75 23.91 -7.62
N GLU A 58 -22.76 23.04 -7.65
CA GLU A 58 -23.49 22.59 -6.44
C GLU A 58 -22.62 21.76 -5.49
N LEU A 59 -21.75 20.90 -6.04
CA LEU A 59 -20.90 19.98 -5.27
C LEU A 59 -19.50 20.54 -5.01
N ARG A 60 -19.13 21.65 -5.67
CA ARG A 60 -17.80 22.27 -5.52
C ARG A 60 -17.48 22.59 -4.06
N LYS A 61 -18.42 23.19 -3.33
CA LYS A 61 -18.19 23.58 -1.94
C LYS A 61 -17.86 22.38 -1.06
N GLU A 62 -18.68 21.32 -1.15
CA GLU A 62 -18.50 20.07 -0.40
C GLU A 62 -17.18 19.38 -0.76
N PHE A 63 -16.84 19.35 -2.05
CA PHE A 63 -15.60 18.71 -2.52
C PHE A 63 -14.34 19.49 -2.13
N VAL A 64 -14.36 20.82 -2.25
CA VAL A 64 -13.22 21.67 -1.87
C VAL A 64 -12.99 21.62 -0.36
N GLN A 65 -14.06 21.55 0.44
CA GLN A 65 -13.94 21.39 1.88
C GLN A 65 -13.22 20.07 2.22
N TRP A 66 -13.67 18.94 1.67
CA TRP A 66 -12.97 17.66 1.84
C TRP A 66 -11.52 17.74 1.37
N PHE A 67 -11.25 18.41 0.25
CA PHE A 67 -9.89 18.57 -0.26
C PHE A 67 -8.99 19.41 0.65
N GLN A 68 -9.55 20.32 1.45
CA GLN A 68 -8.81 21.04 2.48
C GLN A 68 -8.58 20.16 3.71
N GLU A 69 -9.58 19.39 4.12
CA GLU A 69 -9.50 18.47 5.26
C GLU A 69 -8.44 17.38 5.05
N ILE A 70 -8.32 16.86 3.82
CA ILE A 70 -7.34 15.82 3.50
C ILE A 70 -5.89 16.30 3.62
N LYS A 71 -5.64 17.61 3.58
CA LYS A 71 -4.29 18.17 3.78
C LYS A 71 -3.78 17.86 5.18
N TYR A 72 -4.64 17.94 6.20
CA TYR A 72 -4.30 17.62 7.58
C TYR A 72 -3.93 16.15 7.79
N LEU A 73 -4.37 15.23 6.92
CA LEU A 73 -3.93 13.84 6.98
C LEU A 73 -2.41 13.71 6.78
N SER A 74 -1.76 14.66 6.09
CA SER A 74 -0.30 14.65 5.93
C SER A 74 0.43 14.86 7.26
N ASP A 75 -0.24 15.43 8.27
CA ASP A 75 0.33 15.73 9.57
C ASP A 75 0.03 14.64 10.62
N ILE A 76 -0.82 13.65 10.28
CA ILE A 76 -1.16 12.57 11.19
C ILE A 76 0.05 11.66 11.39
N GLN A 77 0.56 11.65 12.63
CA GLN A 77 1.52 10.66 13.09
C GLN A 77 0.76 9.46 13.67
N ILE A 78 0.73 8.36 12.93
CA ILE A 78 0.19 7.09 13.42
C ILE A 78 1.29 6.42 14.26
N PHE A 79 1.25 6.62 15.58
CA PHE A 79 2.09 5.89 16.51
C PHE A 79 1.66 4.43 16.52
N ARG A 80 2.40 3.58 15.79
CA ARG A 80 2.25 2.13 15.91
C ARG A 80 2.82 1.71 17.26
N TYR A 81 1.94 1.51 18.24
CA TYR A 81 2.34 0.97 19.52
C TYR A 81 2.74 -0.50 19.36
N ILE A 82 4.04 -0.75 19.48
CA ILE A 82 4.60 -2.09 19.59
C ILE A 82 4.91 -2.25 21.09
N GLN A 83 4.01 -2.89 21.85
CA GLN A 83 4.25 -3.17 23.27
C GLN A 83 5.32 -4.24 23.40
N MET A 84 6.59 -3.83 23.39
CA MET A 84 7.70 -4.77 23.52
C MET A 84 8.77 -4.18 24.42
N SER A 85 8.91 -4.75 25.62
CA SER A 85 10.01 -4.46 26.52
C SER A 85 11.34 -4.92 25.88
N HIS A 86 12.45 -4.29 26.26
CA HIS A 86 13.78 -4.63 25.74
C HIS A 86 14.17 -6.10 26.03
N GLU A 87 13.52 -6.73 27.01
CA GLU A 87 13.66 -8.14 27.40
C GLU A 87 12.80 -9.11 26.56
N ALA A 88 11.82 -8.61 25.80
CA ALA A 88 10.92 -9.42 24.97
C ALA A 88 11.62 -10.06 23.75
N SER A 89 12.86 -9.70 23.45
CA SER A 89 13.66 -10.34 22.39
C SER A 89 13.82 -11.85 22.60
N SER A 90 13.76 -12.31 23.85
CA SER A 90 13.87 -13.74 24.20
C SER A 90 12.55 -14.51 24.09
N SER A 91 11.40 -13.83 24.11
CA SER A 91 10.06 -14.45 24.12
C SER A 91 9.22 -14.16 22.88
N CYS A 92 9.70 -13.32 21.95
CA CYS A 92 8.98 -12.95 20.74
C CYS A 92 9.60 -13.57 19.48
N ALA A 93 8.74 -13.87 18.50
CA ALA A 93 9.15 -14.27 17.16
C ALA A 93 8.52 -13.34 16.11
N ILE A 94 9.29 -12.99 15.09
CA ILE A 94 8.77 -12.26 13.93
C ILE A 94 8.29 -13.28 12.89
N HIS A 95 7.01 -13.21 12.53
CA HIS A 95 6.44 -13.99 11.45
C HIS A 95 6.25 -13.06 10.25
N THR A 96 6.92 -13.34 9.15
CA THR A 96 6.80 -12.59 7.89
C THR A 96 6.09 -13.44 6.87
N PHE A 97 4.92 -12.98 6.45
CA PHE A 97 4.13 -13.62 5.40
C PHE A 97 4.41 -12.89 4.09
N ALA A 98 4.80 -13.64 3.06
CA ALA A 98 5.01 -13.11 1.72
C ALA A 98 4.05 -13.80 0.76
N ASP A 99 3.07 -13.03 0.29
CA ASP A 99 2.17 -13.40 -0.79
C ASP A 99 2.52 -12.55 -2.02
N GLY A 100 2.90 -13.23 -3.11
CA GLY A 100 3.24 -12.61 -4.38
C GLY A 100 2.36 -13.18 -5.47
N THR A 101 1.25 -12.51 -5.79
CA THR A 101 0.38 -13.02 -6.85
C THR A 101 1.05 -12.92 -8.23
N ALA A 102 1.14 -14.05 -8.95
CA ALA A 102 1.64 -14.08 -10.33
C ALA A 102 0.72 -13.38 -11.36
N LYS A 103 -0.40 -12.79 -10.93
CA LYS A 103 -1.48 -12.26 -11.78
C LYS A 103 -1.49 -10.73 -11.94
N SER A 104 -0.60 -9.98 -11.30
CA SER A 104 -0.57 -8.51 -11.46
C SER A 104 0.40 -8.07 -12.57
N GLN A 105 -0.18 -7.88 -13.75
CA GLN A 105 0.26 -7.14 -14.96
C GLN A 105 1.17 -7.83 -16.01
N VAL A 106 0.61 -7.81 -17.23
CA VAL A 106 1.19 -7.98 -18.58
C VAL A 106 2.19 -9.13 -18.73
N ALA A 107 1.65 -10.28 -19.14
CA ALA A 107 2.41 -11.41 -19.64
C ALA A 107 3.46 -10.96 -20.66
N LEU A 108 4.75 -11.12 -20.32
CA LEU A 108 5.83 -11.01 -21.29
C LEU A 108 5.61 -12.12 -22.33
N LEU A 109 5.35 -11.74 -23.58
CA LEU A 109 5.10 -12.63 -24.73
C LEU A 109 6.33 -13.45 -25.18
N ARG A 110 7.16 -13.95 -24.26
CA ARG A 110 8.28 -14.85 -24.58
C ARG A 110 8.52 -15.87 -23.46
N GLY A 111 7.85 -17.02 -23.59
CA GLY A 111 8.38 -18.38 -23.34
C GLY A 111 9.29 -18.64 -22.12
N ALA A 112 9.13 -17.95 -20.99
CA ALA A 112 9.83 -18.26 -19.75
C ALA A 112 8.81 -18.56 -18.64
N THR A 113 8.64 -19.85 -18.35
CA THR A 113 7.76 -20.40 -17.32
C THR A 113 8.39 -20.24 -15.93
N ILE A 114 8.57 -19.01 -15.44
CA ILE A 114 9.07 -18.79 -14.07
C ILE A 114 8.19 -17.72 -13.41
N PRO A 115 7.55 -18.00 -12.26
CA PRO A 115 6.79 -17.00 -11.51
C PRO A 115 7.79 -16.01 -10.88
N ARG A 116 8.23 -15.04 -11.67
CA ARG A 116 9.27 -14.06 -11.31
C ARG A 116 8.86 -13.11 -10.19
N MET A 117 7.60 -13.08 -9.78
CA MET A 117 7.07 -12.12 -8.80
C MET A 117 7.04 -12.65 -7.36
N GLU A 118 7.01 -13.96 -7.16
CA GLU A 118 6.93 -14.56 -5.83
C GLU A 118 8.27 -14.47 -5.08
N LEU A 119 9.38 -14.69 -5.78
CA LEU A 119 10.71 -14.62 -5.19
C LEU A 119 11.12 -13.19 -4.76
N PRO A 120 10.87 -12.13 -5.57
CA PRO A 120 11.03 -10.74 -5.12
C PRO A 120 10.13 -10.37 -3.94
N ALA A 121 8.88 -10.85 -3.90
CA ALA A 121 7.99 -10.59 -2.76
C ALA A 121 8.57 -11.13 -1.45
N VAL A 122 9.09 -12.36 -1.47
CA VAL A 122 9.77 -12.98 -0.31
C VAL A 122 11.05 -12.23 0.06
N MET A 123 11.82 -11.76 -0.93
CA MET A 123 13.03 -10.97 -0.69
C MET A 123 12.72 -9.60 -0.07
N ILE A 124 11.66 -8.93 -0.53
CA ILE A 124 11.19 -7.65 0.05
C ILE A 124 10.73 -7.88 1.48
N GLY A 125 9.96 -8.95 1.73
CA GLY A 125 9.57 -9.37 3.07
C GLY A 125 10.79 -9.55 3.98
N ALA A 126 11.79 -10.32 3.56
CA ALA A 126 13.01 -10.55 4.34
C ALA A 126 13.81 -9.27 4.63
N ARG A 127 13.91 -8.36 3.65
CA ARG A 127 14.56 -7.06 3.84
C ARG A 127 13.79 -6.18 4.83
N LEU A 128 12.47 -6.16 4.72
CA LEU A 128 11.61 -5.41 5.64
C LEU A 128 11.79 -5.92 7.07
N THR A 129 11.76 -7.23 7.28
CA THR A 129 12.01 -7.85 8.59
C THR A 129 13.36 -7.44 9.16
N ASN A 130 14.42 -7.47 8.35
CA ASN A 130 15.75 -7.05 8.79
C ASN A 130 15.79 -5.56 9.18
N SER A 131 15.11 -4.70 8.42
CA SER A 131 14.99 -3.28 8.77
C SER A 131 14.24 -3.07 10.08
N VAL A 132 13.17 -3.83 10.33
CA VAL A 132 12.40 -3.79 11.60
C VAL A 132 13.27 -4.25 12.77
N VAL A 133 13.96 -5.39 12.64
CA VAL A 133 14.88 -5.91 13.68
C VAL A 133 15.95 -4.88 14.04
N LYS A 134 16.55 -4.23 13.03
CA LYS A 134 17.54 -3.17 13.22
C LYS A 134 16.96 -1.94 13.90
N ALA A 135 15.79 -1.47 13.45
CA ALA A 135 15.12 -0.30 14.02
C ALA A 135 14.73 -0.50 15.50
N LEU A 136 14.38 -1.75 15.87
CA LEU A 136 14.04 -2.13 17.24
C LEU A 136 15.26 -2.52 18.10
N GLY A 137 16.47 -2.52 17.53
CA GLY A 137 17.71 -2.83 18.25
C GLY A 137 17.83 -4.28 18.72
N TRP A 138 17.07 -5.22 18.15
CA TRP A 138 17.06 -6.62 18.57
C TRP A 138 18.28 -7.36 18.03
N ARG A 139 19.07 -7.96 18.94
CA ARG A 139 20.29 -8.71 18.58
C ARG A 139 20.03 -10.18 18.26
N LYS A 140 19.01 -10.78 18.87
CA LYS A 140 18.64 -12.18 18.67
C LYS A 140 17.12 -12.31 18.79
N VAL A 141 16.44 -12.47 17.65
CA VAL A 141 15.00 -12.70 17.58
C VAL A 141 14.74 -13.87 16.65
N THR A 142 13.86 -14.78 17.06
CA THR A 142 13.45 -15.89 16.22
C THR A 142 12.62 -15.33 15.06
N THR A 143 12.98 -15.66 13.83
CA THR A 143 12.28 -15.16 12.63
C THR A 143 11.81 -16.32 11.77
N TYR A 144 10.52 -16.32 11.44
CA TYR A 144 9.90 -17.30 10.56
C TYR A 144 9.40 -16.61 9.29
N TYR A 145 9.68 -17.19 8.14
CA TYR A 145 9.22 -16.73 6.84
C TYR A 145 8.22 -17.74 6.28
N TRP A 146 7.06 -17.26 5.87
CA TRP A 146 5.96 -18.07 5.37
C TRP A 146 5.65 -17.66 3.93
N SER A 147 5.52 -18.65 3.05
CA SER A 147 5.04 -18.49 1.67
C SER A 147 4.24 -19.72 1.29
N ASP A 148 3.13 -19.52 0.60
CA ASP A 148 2.28 -20.56 0.02
C ASP A 148 2.74 -20.98 -1.38
N SER A 149 3.74 -20.29 -1.95
CA SER A 149 4.35 -20.68 -3.23
C SER A 149 5.26 -21.90 -3.07
N THR A 150 4.81 -23.02 -3.63
CA THR A 150 5.62 -24.25 -3.75
C THR A 150 6.88 -24.04 -4.60
N THR A 151 6.84 -23.10 -5.55
CA THR A 151 8.03 -22.74 -6.35
C THR A 151 9.06 -22.03 -5.48
N VAL A 152 8.67 -21.01 -4.72
CA VAL A 152 9.59 -20.30 -3.81
C VAL A 152 10.21 -21.27 -2.81
N LEU A 153 9.40 -22.12 -2.17
CA LEU A 153 9.90 -23.10 -1.21
C LEU A 153 10.92 -24.05 -1.84
N ALA A 154 10.62 -24.59 -3.03
CA ALA A 154 11.55 -25.46 -3.76
C ALA A 154 12.88 -24.75 -4.11
N TRP A 155 12.86 -23.46 -4.45
CA TRP A 155 14.08 -22.70 -4.74
C TRP A 155 14.92 -22.43 -3.49
N VAL A 156 14.28 -22.10 -2.36
CA VAL A 156 14.96 -21.88 -1.08
C VAL A 156 15.57 -23.18 -0.56
N GLU A 157 14.83 -24.29 -0.68
CA GLU A 157 15.29 -25.62 -0.25
C GLU A 157 16.45 -26.13 -1.13
N ARG A 158 16.35 -25.97 -2.45
CA ARG A 158 17.43 -26.37 -3.38
C ARG A 158 18.71 -25.55 -3.21
N ARG A 159 18.66 -24.28 -2.78
CA ARG A 159 19.87 -23.47 -2.54
C ARG A 159 20.69 -23.93 -1.33
N LYS A 160 20.13 -24.67 -0.37
CA LYS A 160 20.94 -25.32 0.68
C LYS A 160 21.85 -26.42 0.14
N LEU A 161 21.58 -26.95 -1.05
CA LEU A 161 22.36 -28.02 -1.69
C LEU A 161 23.40 -27.51 -2.71
N VAL A 162 23.39 -26.23 -3.07
CA VAL A 162 24.23 -25.69 -4.17
C VAL A 162 25.37 -24.79 -3.68
N CYS A 163 25.49 -24.55 -2.37
CA CYS A 163 26.68 -23.92 -1.78
C CYS A 163 27.56 -24.95 -1.07
N LEU A 164 28.06 -25.94 -1.80
CA LEU A 164 29.26 -26.71 -1.47
C LEU A 164 30.02 -26.98 -2.77
N HIS A 165 30.80 -25.99 -3.19
CA HIS A 165 32.05 -26.18 -3.94
C HIS A 165 32.97 -25.00 -3.62
#